data_AF-A0AAV4H8Y7-F1
#
_entry.id   AF-A0AAV4H8Y7-F1
#
_cell.length_a   1.000
_cell.length_b   1.000
_cell.length_c   1.000
_cell.angle_alpha   90.00
_cell.angle_beta   90.00
_cell.angle_gamma   90.00
#
_symmetry.space_group_name_H-M   'P 1'
#
loop_
_entity.id
_entity.type
_entity.pdbx_description
1 polymer ?
#
loop_
_entity_poly.entity_id
_entity_poly.type
_entity_poly.pdbx_seq_one_letter_code
_entity_poly.pdbx_strand_id
1 'polypeptide(L)'
;MTRIRSKIRPEIAESQFGYVPGKGTRNAIFTLSMLMERAVEVQHDIYLCFIDYSKAFDMVKHSALFGILDQLNINGKDLTILRNLYWD
;
A
#
# COMPACT_ATOMS: atom_id res chain seq x y z
N MET A 1 9.55 6.57 11.33
CA MET A 1 10.31 5.70 10.39
C MET A 1 10.74 6.49 9.16
N THR A 2 11.75 7.35 9.27
CA THR A 2 12.23 8.16 8.13
C THR A 2 13.32 7.44 7.34
N ARG A 3 14.03 6.51 8.00
CA ARG A 3 15.26 5.87 7.51
C ARG A 3 15.08 5.05 6.23
N ILE A 4 14.00 4.26 6.13
CA ILE A 4 13.72 3.40 4.97
C ILE A 4 12.74 4.04 3.97
N ARG A 5 12.20 5.22 4.30
CA ARG A 5 11.10 5.83 3.53
C ARG A 5 11.51 6.19 2.10
N SER A 6 12.75 6.62 1.89
CA SER A 6 13.26 6.95 0.54
C SER A 6 13.34 5.74 -0.38
N LYS A 7 13.56 4.54 0.18
CA LYS A 7 13.62 3.28 -0.58
C LYS A 7 12.22 2.72 -0.87
N ILE A 8 11.28 2.90 0.04
CA ILE A 8 9.89 2.39 -0.12
C ILE A 8 9.05 3.32 -1.01
N ARG A 9 9.25 4.63 -0.92
CA ARG A 9 8.38 5.61 -1.59
C ARG A 9 8.25 5.41 -3.10
N PRO A 10 9.30 5.07 -3.87
CA PRO A 10 9.19 4.78 -5.30
C PRO A 10 8.29 3.57 -5.62
N GLU A 11 8.16 2.63 -4.69
CA GLU A 11 7.37 1.39 -4.85
C GLU A 11 5.88 1.60 -4.53
N ILE A 12 5.51 2.75 -3.96
CA ILE A 12 4.12 3.05 -3.61
C ILE A 12 3.38 3.54 -4.85
N ALA A 13 2.38 2.77 -5.28
CA ALA A 13 1.51 3.13 -6.39
C ALA A 13 0.82 4.49 -6.18
N GLU A 14 0.60 5.23 -7.27
CA GLU A 14 -0.12 6.51 -7.21
C GLU A 14 -1.58 6.34 -6.73
N SER A 15 -2.19 5.20 -7.03
CA SER A 15 -3.52 4.83 -6.55
C SER A 15 -3.57 4.44 -5.08
N GLN A 16 -2.44 4.35 -4.37
CA GLN A 16 -2.42 4.10 -2.93
C GLN A 16 -2.77 5.38 -2.17
N PHE A 17 -3.84 5.31 -1.37
CA PHE A 17 -4.28 6.41 -0.51
C PHE A 17 -4.04 6.14 0.98
N GLY A 18 -3.96 4.86 1.38
CA GLY A 18 -3.69 4.47 2.77
C GLY A 18 -2.22 4.66 3.14
N TYR A 19 -1.95 5.13 4.36
CA TYR A 19 -0.59 5.31 4.91
C TYR A 19 0.36 6.21 4.08
N VAL A 20 -0.19 7.02 3.16
CA VAL A 20 0.57 7.97 2.34
C VAL A 20 0.32 9.40 2.86
N PRO A 21 1.35 10.13 3.33
CA PRO A 21 1.16 11.50 3.81
C PRO A 21 0.54 12.41 2.76
N GLY A 22 -0.49 13.17 3.15
CA GLY A 22 -1.24 14.05 2.26
C GLY A 22 -2.32 13.35 1.42
N LYS A 23 -2.46 12.03 1.54
CA LYS A 23 -3.59 11.26 0.99
C LYS A 23 -4.42 10.68 2.13
N GLY A 24 -5.72 10.55 1.90
CA GLY A 24 -6.62 9.88 2.83
C GLY A 24 -7.87 9.38 2.15
N THR A 25 -8.74 8.74 2.94
CA THR A 25 -9.98 8.11 2.44
C THR A 25 -10.87 9.09 1.69
N ARG A 26 -10.93 10.35 2.11
CA ARG A 26 -11.70 11.39 1.41
C ARG A 26 -11.20 11.61 -0.02
N ASN A 27 -9.88 11.60 -0.24
CA ASN A 27 -9.32 11.71 -1.58
C ASN A 27 -9.65 10.47 -2.42
N ALA A 28 -9.55 9.27 -1.83
CA ALA A 28 -9.86 8.03 -2.52
C ALA A 28 -11.32 7.97 -2.97
N ILE A 29 -12.27 8.32 -2.09
CA ILE A 29 -13.70 8.38 -2.39
C ILE A 29 -13.94 9.42 -3.49
N PHE A 30 -13.38 10.62 -3.36
CA PHE A 30 -13.55 11.66 -4.37
C PHE A 30 -13.03 11.23 -5.75
N THR A 31 -11.85 10.62 -5.82
CA THR A 31 -11.28 10.10 -7.07
C THR A 31 -12.16 9.02 -7.69
N LEU A 32 -12.70 8.09 -6.88
CA LEU A 32 -13.61 7.07 -7.35
C LEU A 32 -14.92 7.66 -7.87
N SER A 33 -15.52 8.61 -7.14
CA SER A 33 -16.75 9.31 -7.57
C SER A 33 -16.55 10.04 -8.89
N MET A 34 -15.45 10.77 -9.05
CA MET A 34 -15.11 11.45 -10.30
C MET A 34 -14.96 10.45 -11.46
N LEU A 35 -14.28 9.32 -11.24
CA LEU A 35 -14.12 8.28 -12.27
C LEU A 35 -15.48 7.67 -12.67
N MET A 36 -16.37 7.46 -11.70
CA MET A 36 -17.73 6.97 -11.94
C MET A 36 -18.55 7.96 -12.77
N GLU A 37 -18.55 9.23 -12.38
CA GLU A 37 -19.24 10.29 -13.12
C GLU A 37 -18.73 10.39 -14.56
N ARG A 38 -17.41 10.37 -14.76
CA ARG A 38 -16.83 10.45 -16.10
C ARG A 38 -17.23 9.30 -17.00
N ALA A 39 -17.27 8.06 -16.51
CA ALA A 39 -17.66 6.95 -17.39
C ALA A 39 -19.15 6.99 -17.74
N VAL A 40 -20.02 7.44 -16.82
CA VAL A 40 -21.44 7.69 -17.13
C VAL A 40 -21.58 8.76 -18.21
N GLU A 41 -20.82 9.86 -18.12
CA GLU A 41 -20.83 10.93 -19.12
C GLU A 41 -20.43 10.45 -20.52
N VAL A 42 -19.47 9.52 -20.63
CA VAL A 42 -19.05 8.95 -21.92
C VAL A 42 -19.80 7.67 -22.30
N GLN A 43 -20.91 7.37 -21.62
CA GLN A 43 -21.75 6.19 -21.85
C GLN A 43 -20.97 4.87 -21.82
N HIS A 44 -20.04 4.74 -20.88
CA HIS A 44 -19.24 3.54 -20.67
C HIS A 44 -19.65 2.85 -19.37
N ASP A 45 -19.91 1.55 -19.45
CA ASP A 45 -20.26 0.75 -18.29
C ASP A 45 -19.06 0.62 -17.33
N ILE A 46 -19.32 0.70 -16.03
CA ILE A 46 -18.32 0.49 -14.98
C ILE A 46 -18.76 -0.65 -14.08
N TYR A 47 -17.83 -1.54 -13.78
CA TYR A 47 -18.00 -2.59 -12.77
C TYR A 47 -16.99 -2.37 -11.65
N LEU A 48 -17.47 -2.34 -10.41
CA LEU A 48 -16.64 -2.17 -9.22
C LEU A 48 -16.54 -3.49 -8.46
N CYS A 49 -15.32 -3.91 -8.13
CA CYS A 49 -15.05 -5.05 -7.27
C CYS A 49 -14.37 -4.53 -5.99
N PHE A 50 -15.05 -4.67 -4.86
CA PHE A 50 -14.48 -4.31 -3.55
C PHE A 50 -13.84 -5.56 -2.94
N ILE A 51 -12.55 -5.47 -2.65
CA ILE A 51 -11.76 -6.55 -2.05
C ILE A 51 -11.34 -6.09 -0.66
N ASP A 52 -11.63 -6.92 0.34
CA ASP A 52 -11.16 -6.71 1.71
C ASP A 52 -10.43 -7.97 2.21
N TYR A 53 -9.34 -7.76 2.94
CA TYR A 53 -8.53 -8.85 3.48
C TYR A 53 -8.88 -9.08 4.94
N SER A 54 -9.39 -10.28 5.25
CA SER A 54 -9.58 -10.69 6.64
C SER A 54 -8.24 -10.68 7.38
N LYS A 55 -8.17 -10.05 8.56
CA LYS A 55 -6.97 -10.03 9.41
C LYS A 55 -5.70 -9.62 8.65
N ALA A 56 -5.79 -8.52 7.89
CA ALA A 56 -4.75 -8.08 6.94
C ALA A 56 -3.34 -7.97 7.53
N PHE A 57 -3.20 -7.63 8.81
CA PHE A 57 -1.89 -7.55 9.48
C PHE A 57 -1.43 -8.90 10.07
N ASP A 58 -2.36 -9.72 10.57
CA ASP A 58 -2.01 -11.02 11.18
C ASP A 58 -1.68 -12.09 10.13
N MET A 59 -2.23 -11.96 8.93
CA MET A 59 -2.04 -12.94 7.84
C MET A 59 -0.82 -12.66 6.95
N VAL A 60 0.01 -11.67 7.31
CA VAL A 60 1.22 -11.34 6.54
C VAL A 60 2.24 -12.47 6.65
N LYS A 61 2.66 -13.02 5.52
CA LYS A 61 3.78 -13.99 5.48
C LYS A 61 5.10 -13.25 5.69
N HIS A 62 5.61 -13.24 6.92
CA HIS A 62 6.83 -12.51 7.28
C HIS A 62 8.06 -12.89 6.44
N SER A 63 8.21 -14.16 6.05
CA SER A 63 9.29 -14.59 5.15
C SER A 63 9.24 -13.87 3.79
N ALA A 64 8.06 -13.73 3.20
CA ALA A 64 7.86 -13.00 1.95
C ALA A 64 8.09 -11.50 2.14
N LEU A 65 7.58 -10.92 3.24
CA LEU A 65 7.81 -9.51 3.57
C LEU A 65 9.31 -9.20 3.66
N PHE A 66 10.09 -10.01 4.40
CA PHE A 66 11.53 -9.80 4.52
C PHE A 66 12.29 -10.03 3.22
N GLY A 67 11.82 -10.94 2.36
CA GLY A 67 12.37 -11.10 1.01
C GLY A 67 12.19 -9.85 0.16
N ILE A 68 11.02 -9.22 0.20
CA ILE A 68 10.74 -7.96 -0.51
C ILE A 68 11.62 -6.82 0.04
N LEU A 69 11.73 -6.70 1.37
CA LEU A 69 12.57 -5.66 1.98
C LEU A 69 14.05 -5.80 1.57
N ASP A 70 14.56 -7.02 1.50
CA ASP A 70 15.93 -7.28 1.06
C ASP A 70 16.13 -6.90 -0.42
N GLN A 71 15.17 -7.24 -1.30
CA GLN A 71 15.18 -6.83 -2.71
C GLN A 71 15.16 -5.30 -2.89
N LEU A 72 14.50 -4.57 -1.99
CA LEU A 72 14.50 -3.10 -1.96
C LEU A 72 15.76 -2.50 -1.31
N ASN A 73 16.79 -3.32 -1.07
CA ASN A 73 18.03 -2.94 -0.39
C ASN A 73 17.79 -2.39 1.04
N ILE A 74 16.70 -2.79 1.70
CA ILE A 74 16.44 -2.53 3.11
C ILE A 74 17.02 -3.72 3.89
N ASN A 75 18.35 -3.72 4.03
CA ASN A 75 19.13 -4.83 4.57
C ASN A 75 19.99 -4.38 5.77
N GLY A 76 20.81 -5.31 6.28
CA GLY A 76 21.67 -5.06 7.43
C GLY A 76 20.90 -4.67 8.67
N LYS A 77 21.33 -3.60 9.35
CA LYS A 77 20.76 -3.15 10.64
C LYS A 77 19.26 -2.86 10.58
N ASP A 78 18.74 -2.39 9.44
CA ASP A 78 17.32 -2.08 9.27
C ASP A 78 16.48 -3.35 9.29
N LEU A 79 16.90 -4.35 8.52
CA LEU A 79 16.22 -5.62 8.44
C LEU A 79 16.32 -6.40 9.74
N THR A 80 17.46 -6.34 10.44
CA THR A 80 17.62 -6.96 11.77
C THR A 80 16.63 -6.38 12.77
N ILE A 81 16.49 -5.05 12.84
CA ILE A 81 15.54 -4.41 13.75
C ILE A 81 14.10 -4.81 13.41
N LEU A 82 13.74 -4.82 12.13
CA LEU A 82 12.39 -5.23 11.71
C LEU A 82 12.14 -6.70 12.00
N ARG A 83 13.10 -7.59 11.79
CA ARG A 83 12.98 -9.01 12.15
C ARG A 83 12.72 -9.19 13.64
N ASN A 84 13.51 -8.54 14.50
CA ASN A 84 13.33 -8.65 15.95
C ASN A 84 11.96 -8.09 16.40
N LEU A 85 11.41 -7.07 15.72
CA LEU A 85 10.09 -6.53 16.06
C LEU A 85 8.94 -7.51 15.78
N TYR A 86 9.09 -8.39 14.79
CA TYR A 86 8.05 -9.31 14.33
C TYR A 86 8.34 -10.78 14.67
N TRP A 87 9.51 -11.10 15.24
CA TRP A 87 9.99 -12.46 15.49
C TRP A 87 10.30 -12.70 16.98
N ASP A 88 9.51 -12.11 17.88
CA ASP A 88 9.40 -12.58 19.27
C ASP A 88 8.10 -13.39 19.45
#